data_AF-A0AAU2N1M5-F1
#
_entry.id   AF-A0AAU2N1M5-F1
#
_cell.length_a   1.000
_cell.length_b   1.000
_cell.length_c   1.000
_cell.angle_alpha   90.00
_cell.angle_beta   90.00
_cell.angle_gamma   90.00
#
_symmetry.space_group_name_H-M   'P 1'
#
loop_
_entity.id
_entity.type
_entity.pdbx_description
1 polymer ?
#
loop_
_entity_poly.entity_id
_entity_poly.type
_entity_poly.pdbx_seq_one_letter_code
_entity_poly.pdbx_strand_id
1 'polypeptide(L)'
;MDHAYNGMAAAELATLFELTWQKSRHSNSQGSCVEFARLPGGDVAMRNSRFPDGPALVYTPAEIEALLLGVKDGEFDHLIS
;
A
#
# COMPACT_ATOMS: atom_id res chain seq x y z
N MET A 1 -19.92 6.12 -10.44
CA MET A 1 -18.54 5.87 -10.90
C MET A 1 -17.76 5.68 -9.64
N ASP A 2 -17.39 4.45 -9.35
CA ASP A 2 -16.72 4.14 -8.11
C ASP A 2 -15.27 4.57 -8.26
N HIS A 3 -14.90 5.63 -7.55
CA HIS A 3 -13.61 6.26 -7.65
C HIS A 3 -12.83 6.04 -6.36
N ALA A 4 -11.63 5.48 -6.49
CA ALA A 4 -10.71 5.39 -5.38
C ALA A 4 -10.27 6.79 -4.96
N TYR A 5 -10.27 7.08 -3.67
CA TYR A 5 -9.71 8.31 -3.11
C TYR A 5 -8.78 8.01 -1.94
N ASN A 6 -7.79 8.87 -1.75
CA ASN A 6 -6.80 8.70 -0.69
C ASN A 6 -7.47 8.75 0.70
N GLY A 7 -7.23 7.74 1.54
CA GLY A 7 -7.77 7.63 2.90
C GLY A 7 -9.09 6.87 3.01
N MET A 8 -9.65 6.34 1.92
CA MET A 8 -10.86 5.52 1.96
C MET A 8 -10.64 4.16 2.62
N ALA A 9 -11.72 3.48 3.01
CA ALA A 9 -11.62 2.15 3.61
C ALA A 9 -11.07 1.12 2.62
N ALA A 10 -10.07 0.34 3.03
CA ALA A 10 -9.50 -0.74 2.23
C ALA A 10 -10.53 -1.84 1.92
N ALA A 11 -11.50 -2.06 2.82
CA ALA A 11 -12.62 -2.98 2.57
C ALA A 11 -13.53 -2.49 1.44
N GLU A 12 -13.74 -1.18 1.33
CA GLU A 12 -14.51 -0.58 0.24
C GLU A 12 -13.75 -0.72 -1.07
N LEU A 13 -12.44 -0.46 -1.10
CA LEU A 13 -11.59 -0.71 -2.26
C LEU A 13 -11.65 -2.17 -2.74
N ALA A 14 -11.59 -3.13 -1.82
CA ALA A 14 -11.67 -4.56 -2.15
C ALA A 14 -13.06 -4.99 -2.63
N THR A 15 -14.11 -4.21 -2.32
CA THR A 15 -15.47 -4.45 -2.82
C THR A 15 -15.66 -3.85 -4.21
N LEU A 16 -15.09 -2.67 -4.45
CA LEU A 16 -15.18 -1.95 -5.73
C LEU A 16 -14.28 -2.54 -6.80
N PHE A 17 -13.15 -3.13 -6.40
CA PHE A 17 -12.11 -3.64 -7.30
C PHE A 17 -11.61 -5.01 -6.82
N GLU A 18 -11.33 -5.92 -7.75
CA GLU A 18 -10.67 -7.20 -7.43
C GLU A 18 -9.17 -6.97 -7.15
N LEU A 19 -8.86 -6.50 -5.94
CA LEU A 19 -7.49 -6.16 -5.55
C LEU A 19 -6.72 -7.35 -4.99
N THR A 20 -5.49 -7.53 -5.48
CA THR A 20 -4.52 -8.43 -4.88
C THR A 20 -3.57 -7.63 -3.99
N TRP A 21 -3.71 -7.79 -2.68
CA TRP A 21 -2.83 -7.18 -1.69
C TRP A 21 -1.54 -7.99 -1.54
N GLN A 22 -0.40 -7.31 -1.66
CA GLN A 22 0.93 -7.91 -1.56
C GLN A 22 1.74 -7.23 -0.46
N LYS A 23 2.32 -8.04 0.43
CA LYS A 23 3.34 -7.62 1.40
C LYS A 23 4.73 -8.10 0.98
N SER A 24 5.76 -7.51 1.58
CA SER A 24 7.14 -7.98 1.45
C SER A 24 7.29 -9.42 1.94
N ARG A 25 8.10 -10.23 1.24
CA ARG A 25 8.48 -11.58 1.71
C ARG A 25 9.26 -11.57 3.03
N HIS A 26 9.86 -10.44 3.37
CA HIS A 26 10.60 -10.25 4.63
C HIS A 26 9.66 -9.99 5.81
N SER A 27 8.36 -9.79 5.55
CA SER A 27 7.36 -9.65 6.59
C SER A 27 7.06 -10.99 7.26
N ASN A 28 7.06 -11.00 8.60
CA ASN A 28 6.69 -12.18 9.38
C ASN A 28 5.15 -12.42 9.38
N SER A 29 4.73 -13.55 9.95
CA SER A 29 3.32 -13.94 10.08
C SER A 29 2.57 -13.19 11.19
N GLN A 30 3.24 -12.34 11.97
CA GLN A 30 2.67 -11.76 13.20
C GLN A 30 1.89 -10.45 12.97
N GLY A 31 1.72 -10.02 11.72
CA GLY A 31 0.90 -8.86 11.39
C GLY A 31 1.54 -7.54 11.86
N SER A 32 2.29 -6.91 10.97
CA SER A 32 2.80 -5.53 11.05
C SER A 32 3.35 -5.13 9.68
N CYS A 33 2.72 -5.63 8.62
CA CYS A 33 3.23 -5.58 7.27
C CYS A 33 2.58 -4.42 6.55
N VAL A 34 3.38 -3.70 5.76
CA VAL A 34 2.82 -2.79 4.75
C VAL A 34 2.41 -3.65 3.55
N GLU A 35 1.17 -3.47 3.11
CA GLU A 35 0.60 -4.13 1.94
C GLU A 35 0.32 -3.13 0.84
N PHE A 36 0.52 -3.55 -0.40
CA PHE A 36 0.31 -2.74 -1.61
C PHE A 36 -0.62 -3.47 -2.58
N ALA A 37 -1.46 -2.74 -3.30
CA ALA A 37 -2.29 -3.26 -4.38
C ALA A 37 -2.35 -2.28 -5.55
N ARG A 38 -2.28 -2.77 -6.80
CA ARG A 38 -2.51 -1.95 -7.99
C ARG A 38 -4.01 -1.77 -8.22
N LEU A 39 -4.44 -0.54 -8.44
CA LEU A 39 -5.80 -0.19 -8.80
C LEU A 39 -5.98 -0.22 -10.33
N PRO A 40 -7.21 -0.40 -10.85
CA PRO A 40 -7.47 -0.41 -12.31
C PRO A 40 -7.06 0.87 -13.05
N GLY A 41 -6.93 2.01 -12.34
CA GLY A 41 -6.45 3.28 -12.89
C GLY A 41 -4.93 3.44 -12.93
N GLY A 42 -4.17 2.45 -12.45
CA GLY A 42 -2.69 2.48 -12.40
C GLY A 42 -2.13 2.94 -11.05
N ASP A 43 -2.91 3.69 -10.27
CA ASP A 43 -2.57 4.07 -8.89
C ASP A 43 -2.36 2.86 -7.99
N VAL A 44 -1.71 3.09 -6.86
CA VAL A 44 -1.34 2.05 -5.89
C VAL A 44 -1.95 2.36 -4.54
N ALA A 45 -2.73 1.42 -4.02
CA ALA A 45 -3.24 1.47 -2.66
C ALA A 45 -2.19 0.87 -1.71
N MET A 46 -1.99 1.50 -0.54
CA MET A 46 -1.11 1.05 0.53
C MET A 46 -1.91 0.97 1.84
N ARG A 47 -1.79 -0.15 2.58
CA ARG A 47 -2.46 -0.32 3.88
C ARG A 47 -1.58 -1.03 4.92
N ASN A 48 -2.02 -0.97 6.17
CA ASN A 48 -1.42 -1.73 7.27
C ASN A 48 -2.14 -3.08 7.43
N SER A 49 -1.40 -4.19 7.36
CA SER A 49 -1.96 -5.54 7.46
C SER A 49 -2.64 -5.84 8.81
N ARG A 50 -2.40 -5.05 9.87
CA ARG A 50 -3.10 -5.17 11.16
C ARG A 50 -4.52 -4.61 11.12
N PHE A 51 -4.80 -3.76 10.14
CA PHE A 51 -6.09 -3.12 9.92
C PHE A 51 -6.50 -3.32 8.45
N PRO A 52 -6.76 -4.56 8.02
CA PRO A 52 -7.02 -4.86 6.60
C PRO A 52 -8.25 -4.14 6.05
N ASP A 53 -9.20 -3.78 6.91
CA ASP A 53 -10.41 -3.02 6.57
C ASP A 53 -10.28 -1.52 6.87
N GLY A 54 -9.15 -1.09 7.46
CA GLY A 54 -8.86 0.30 7.82
C GLY A 54 -8.58 1.18 6.60
N PRO A 55 -8.15 2.44 6.81
CA PRO A 55 -7.88 3.35 5.71
C PRO A 55 -6.72 2.85 4.83
N ALA A 56 -6.89 2.97 3.52
CA ALA A 56 -5.83 2.81 2.54
C ALA A 56 -5.39 4.17 2.02
N LEU A 57 -4.07 4.36 1.90
CA LEU A 57 -3.51 5.49 1.18
C LEU A 57 -3.43 5.16 -0.31
N VAL A 58 -3.77 6.09 -1.18
CA VAL A 58 -3.75 5.92 -2.64
C VAL A 58 -2.70 6.86 -3.21
N TYR A 59 -1.69 6.28 -3.85
CA TYR A 59 -0.55 6.98 -4.44
C TYR A 59 -0.49 6.78 -5.94
N THR A 60 0.01 7.79 -6.63
CA THR A 60 0.32 7.71 -8.05
C THR A 60 1.50 6.77 -8.30
N PRO A 61 1.66 6.25 -9.54
CA PRO A 61 2.83 5.47 -9.91
C PRO A 61 4.16 6.20 -9.68
N ALA A 62 4.19 7.51 -9.91
CA ALA A 62 5.40 8.33 -9.76
C ALA A 62 5.83 8.46 -8.29
N GLU A 63 4.87 8.61 -7.35
CA GLU A 63 5.15 8.64 -5.92
C GLU A 63 5.68 7.29 -5.42
N ILE A 64 5.11 6.18 -5.90
CA ILE A 64 5.62 4.84 -5.59
C ILE A 64 7.01 4.62 -6.17
N GLU A 65 7.28 5.06 -7.40
CA GLU A 65 8.61 4.97 -8.00
C GLU A 65 9.65 5.73 -7.17
N ALA A 66 9.35 6.97 -6.79
CA ALA A 66 10.20 7.77 -5.92
C ALA A 66 10.44 7.09 -4.56
N LEU A 67 9.38 6.56 -3.92
CA LEU A 67 9.50 5.80 -2.68
C LEU A 67 10.44 4.60 -2.85
N LEU A 68 10.28 3.82 -3.92
CA LEU A 68 11.10 2.64 -4.17
C LEU A 68 12.56 2.98 -4.43
N LEU A 69 12.85 4.11 -5.08
CA LEU A 69 14.21 4.60 -5.27
C LEU A 69 14.84 4.98 -3.92
N GLY A 70 14.18 5.82 -3.11
CA GLY A 70 14.71 6.20 -1.79
C GLY A 70 14.89 5.01 -0.84
N VAL A 71 13.98 4.03 -0.87
CA VAL A 71 14.13 2.77 -0.11
C VAL A 71 15.35 1.97 -0.57
N LYS A 72 15.62 1.89 -1.88
CA LYS A 72 16.79 1.16 -2.41
C LYS A 72 18.10 1.88 -2.11
N ASP A 73 18.07 3.20 -2.05
CA ASP A 73 19.22 4.04 -1.72
C ASP A 73 19.49 4.09 -0.20
N GLY A 74 18.63 3.45 0.62
CA GLY A 74 18.78 3.37 2.07
C GLY A 74 18.43 4.66 2.80
N GLU A 75 17.73 5.60 2.15
CA GLU A 75 17.41 6.92 2.72
C GLU A 75 16.63 6.84 4.04
N PHE A 76 15.87 5.75 4.23
CA PHE A 76 14.97 5.54 5.36
C PHE A 76 15.51 4.57 6.42
N ASP A 77 16.73 4.04 6.27
CA ASP A 77 17.29 3.03 7.20
C ASP A 77 17.43 3.57 8.63
N HIS A 78 17.60 4.89 8.76
CA HIS A 78 17.66 5.60 10.05
C HIS A 78 16.39 5.46 10.91
N LEU A 79 15.26 5.00 10.34
CA LEU A 79 14.01 4.77 11.07
C LEU A 79 14.01 3.49 11.89
N ILE A 80 14.97 2.58 11.65
CA ILE A 80 15.05 1.27 12.31
C ILE A 80 16.41 1.00 12.97
N SER A 81 17.29 2.01 12.99
CA SER A 81 18.63 1.97 13.60
C SER A 81 18.63 2.44 15.05
#